data_AF-A0AAV5HMS1-F1
#
_entry.id   AF-A0AAV5HMS1-F1
#
_cell.length_a   1.000
_cell.length_b   1.000
_cell.length_c   1.000
_cell.angle_alpha   90.00
_cell.angle_beta   90.00
_cell.angle_gamma   90.00
#
_symmetry.space_group_name_H-M   'P 1'
#
loop_
_entity.id
_entity.type
_entity.pdbx_description
1 polymer ?
#
loop_
_entity_poly.entity_id
_entity_poly.type
_entity_poly.pdbx_seq_one_letter_code
_entity_poly.pdbx_strand_id
1 'polypeptide(L)'
;MQGEINVGTHVWVGDPDLAWTDGIVVNIEGDEAEIQTSDGRMVVSNFSKIRPKDLEAPDGGVDDMTKLAYLHEPAVLHNLATRYGVNEIYTYSGDILIAVNPFQGLPYVYDACVMEQYKGAALGELSPHVFAIADVAYREMINEGKSNSILVSGESGAGKTETTKMLMRYLAYLGGHAGTAADGRTIEKQVLESNPVLEAFGNAKTVRNNNSSRFGKFVEIQFDNHGRISGAAIRTYLLERSRVCQISDPERNFHCFYLLCAAPQEEIERYKLGDPKSFHYLNQSSCYELVGVSDSHDYLATRKAMDIVGIKREEQDAIFRIVAAILHLGNIDFAKGDNDSSVVKDESEFHFRMTADLLMCDHQALQNALCKRVMVTPEEIIMKSLNPDAAVISRDGLAKTIYSRLFEWLVDKINASIGQDCHSETLIGVLDIYGFESFKTNSFEQFCINFTNEKLQQHFNQHVFKLEQAEYRNEEIYWSYVDFVDNQDVLDLIEKVSYPTFSFSVYSSSS
;
A
#
# COMPACT_ATOMS: atom_id res chain seq x y z
N MET A 1 38.75 -4.74 13.08
CA MET A 1 38.07 -3.76 13.95
C MET A 1 38.97 -3.22 15.08
N GLN A 2 39.70 -4.04 15.86
CA GLN A 2 40.57 -3.54 16.95
C GLN A 2 41.76 -2.64 16.53
N GLY A 3 42.01 -2.44 15.22
CA GLY A 3 43.16 -1.67 14.71
C GLY A 3 42.86 -0.24 14.23
N GLU A 4 41.58 0.18 14.16
CA GLU A 4 41.20 1.48 13.56
C GLU A 4 40.74 2.53 14.59
N ILE A 5 40.39 2.12 15.81
CA ILE A 5 39.85 3.02 16.84
C ILE A 5 40.92 3.27 17.91
N ASN A 6 41.46 4.49 17.94
CA ASN A 6 42.45 4.95 18.90
C ASN A 6 41.91 6.15 19.67
N VAL A 7 42.63 6.57 20.73
CA VAL A 7 42.36 7.85 21.39
C VAL A 7 42.49 8.98 20.37
N GLY A 8 41.47 9.84 20.28
CA GLY A 8 41.33 10.90 19.29
C GLY A 8 40.53 10.51 18.05
N THR A 9 40.16 9.23 17.85
CA THR A 9 39.32 8.81 16.74
C THR A 9 37.87 9.27 16.93
N HIS A 10 37.28 9.80 15.86
CA HIS A 10 35.84 10.10 15.81
C HIS A 10 35.03 8.84 15.56
N VAL A 11 34.00 8.64 16.36
CA VAL A 11 33.20 7.42 16.36
C VAL A 11 31.72 7.70 16.56
N TRP A 12 30.90 6.75 16.14
CA TRP A 12 29.48 6.65 16.46
C TRP A 12 29.27 5.73 17.65
N VAL A 13 28.43 6.17 18.59
CA VAL A 13 28.00 5.42 19.76
C VAL A 13 26.48 5.43 19.85
N GLY A 14 25.90 4.35 20.36
CA GLY A 14 24.45 4.23 20.51
C GLY A 14 23.89 5.25 21.49
N ASP A 15 22.80 5.91 21.11
CA ASP A 15 22.06 6.85 21.95
C ASP A 15 20.59 6.39 22.09
N PRO A 16 20.00 6.43 23.30
CA PRO A 16 18.61 5.96 23.50
C PRO A 16 17.55 6.74 22.72
N ASP A 17 17.79 8.02 22.45
CA ASP A 17 16.82 8.93 21.84
C ASP A 17 17.09 9.13 20.33
N LEU A 18 18.36 9.28 19.95
CA LEU A 18 18.79 9.54 18.57
C LEU A 18 19.20 8.28 17.80
N ALA A 19 19.14 7.11 18.44
CA ALA A 19 19.73 5.83 18.01
C ALA A 19 21.27 5.85 17.96
N TRP A 20 21.87 6.87 17.35
CA TRP A 20 23.31 7.06 17.25
C TRP A 20 23.70 8.53 17.46
N THR A 21 24.81 8.75 18.16
CA THR A 21 25.44 10.07 18.33
C THR A 21 26.93 9.97 18.03
N ASP A 22 27.53 11.07 17.55
CA ASP A 22 28.96 11.11 17.30
C ASP A 22 29.74 11.58 18.53
N GLY A 23 30.99 11.13 18.63
CA GLY A 23 31.88 11.53 19.70
C GLY A 23 33.34 11.23 19.37
N ILE A 24 34.22 11.64 20.28
CA ILE A 24 35.66 11.43 20.19
C ILE A 24 36.07 10.50 21.31
N VAL A 25 36.87 9.48 20.99
CA VAL A 25 37.45 8.59 22.00
C VAL A 25 38.50 9.36 22.80
N VAL A 26 38.30 9.50 24.11
CA VAL A 26 39.18 10.24 25.02
C VAL A 26 40.13 9.31 25.77
N ASN A 27 39.65 8.11 26.11
CA ASN A 27 40.44 7.11 26.84
C ASN A 27 40.03 5.70 26.41
N ILE A 28 40.93 4.74 26.54
CA ILE A 28 40.70 3.33 26.23
C ILE A 28 41.19 2.50 27.42
N GLU A 29 40.29 1.76 28.05
CA GLU A 29 40.58 0.87 29.17
C GLU A 29 40.16 -0.57 28.83
N GLY A 30 41.15 -1.41 28.49
CA GLY A 30 40.88 -2.79 28.09
C GLY A 30 40.04 -2.86 26.81
N ASP A 31 38.83 -3.41 26.92
CA ASP A 31 37.87 -3.57 25.81
C ASP A 31 36.80 -2.45 25.76
N GLU A 32 36.93 -1.43 26.60
CA GLU A 32 36.03 -0.29 26.68
C GLU A 32 36.72 1.01 26.28
N ALA A 33 35.96 1.90 25.64
CA ALA A 33 36.39 3.23 25.27
C ALA A 33 35.50 4.27 25.95
N GLU A 34 36.13 5.27 26.56
CA GLU A 34 35.47 6.47 27.04
C GLU A 34 35.35 7.47 25.90
N ILE A 35 34.13 7.87 25.58
CA ILE A 35 33.79 8.71 24.43
C ILE A 35 33.18 9.99 24.95
N GLN A 36 33.73 11.12 24.52
CA GLN A 36 33.10 12.42 24.69
C GLN A 36 32.20 12.67 23.49
N THR A 37 30.88 12.65 23.69
CA THR A 37 29.91 12.91 22.63
C THR A 37 29.90 14.40 22.25
N SER A 38 29.41 14.70 21.07
CA SER A 38 29.33 16.07 20.52
C SER A 38 28.46 17.03 21.34
N ASP A 39 27.54 16.50 22.16
CA ASP A 39 26.74 17.26 23.13
C ASP A 39 27.40 17.43 24.51
N GLY A 40 28.64 16.93 24.68
CA GLY A 40 29.44 17.06 25.88
C GLY A 40 29.21 15.99 26.96
N ARG A 41 28.38 14.98 26.72
CA ARG A 41 28.25 13.82 27.62
C ARG A 41 29.49 12.92 27.52
N MET A 42 29.80 12.22 28.61
CA MET A 42 30.82 11.17 28.63
C MET A 42 30.12 9.81 28.66
N VAL A 43 30.42 8.97 27.67
CA VAL A 43 29.81 7.64 27.51
C VAL A 43 30.91 6.59 27.47
N VAL A 44 30.79 5.54 28.27
CA VAL A 44 31.67 4.38 28.22
C VAL A 44 30.99 3.28 27.43
N SER A 45 31.63 2.78 26.38
CA SER A 45 31.07 1.73 25.54
C SER A 45 32.13 0.73 25.10
N ASN A 46 31.71 -0.51 24.88
CA ASN A 46 32.59 -1.58 24.41
C ASN A 46 32.91 -1.39 22.91
N PHE A 47 34.11 -1.73 22.47
CA PHE A 47 34.52 -1.65 21.06
C PHE A 47 33.54 -2.32 20.09
N SER A 48 32.89 -3.41 20.48
CA SER A 48 31.88 -4.11 19.66
C SER A 48 30.66 -3.25 19.31
N LYS A 49 30.38 -2.21 20.09
CA LYS A 49 29.22 -1.31 19.94
C LYS A 49 29.57 0.06 19.36
N ILE A 50 30.85 0.29 19.05
CA ILE A 50 31.35 1.55 18.52
C ILE A 50 31.61 1.36 17.02
N ARG A 51 31.35 2.39 16.22
CA ARG A 51 31.62 2.39 14.78
C ARG A 51 32.47 3.61 14.39
N PRO A 52 33.45 3.48 13.49
CA PRO A 52 34.26 4.63 13.07
C PRO A 52 33.40 5.68 12.35
N LYS A 53 33.72 6.96 12.51
CA LYS A 53 33.07 8.05 11.76
C LYS A 53 34.01 8.51 10.65
N ASP A 54 33.46 8.60 9.44
CA ASP A 54 34.14 9.21 8.31
C ASP A 54 34.13 10.74 8.46
N LEU A 55 35.31 11.36 8.43
CA LEU A 55 35.49 12.82 8.50
C LEU A 55 35.72 13.44 7.12
N GLU A 56 35.96 12.62 6.10
CA GLU A 56 36.19 13.06 4.72
C GLU A 56 34.90 13.01 3.88
N ALA A 57 33.80 12.52 4.47
CA ALA A 57 32.49 12.53 3.85
C ALA A 57 32.05 13.96 3.49
N PRO A 58 31.45 14.19 2.30
CA PRO A 58 30.96 15.51 1.91
C PRO A 58 29.91 16.06 2.87
N ASP A 59 29.94 17.37 3.13
CA ASP A 59 28.97 18.05 4.01
C ASP A 59 27.51 17.87 3.56
N GLY A 60 27.27 17.67 2.26
CA GLY A 60 25.94 17.41 1.68
C GLY A 60 25.55 15.93 1.64
N GLY A 61 26.39 15.03 2.16
CA GLY A 61 26.24 13.60 1.99
C GLY A 61 26.62 13.10 0.60
N VAL A 62 26.53 11.79 0.40
CA VAL A 62 26.79 11.11 -0.87
C VAL A 62 25.47 10.71 -1.55
N ASP A 63 25.44 10.87 -2.87
CA ASP A 63 24.29 10.48 -3.70
C ASP A 63 24.08 8.96 -3.77
N ASP A 64 25.14 8.18 -3.60
CA ASP A 64 25.11 6.71 -3.60
C ASP A 64 25.81 6.16 -2.36
N MET A 65 25.10 5.36 -1.59
CA MET A 65 25.58 4.71 -0.37
C MET A 65 26.78 3.79 -0.61
N THR A 66 26.99 3.30 -1.83
CA THR A 66 28.17 2.50 -2.18
C THR A 66 29.49 3.28 -2.07
N LYS A 67 29.42 4.62 -2.06
CA LYS A 67 30.58 5.52 -1.95
C LYS A 67 31.01 5.80 -0.51
N LEU A 68 30.26 5.31 0.49
CA LEU A 68 30.62 5.48 1.90
C LEU A 68 31.89 4.70 2.24
N ALA A 69 32.82 5.32 2.97
CA ALA A 69 34.02 4.66 3.46
C ALA A 69 33.69 3.50 4.42
N TYR A 70 32.66 3.69 5.25
CA TYR A 70 32.18 2.69 6.21
C TYR A 70 30.70 2.41 5.99
N LEU A 71 30.38 1.19 5.55
CA LEU A 71 29.00 0.74 5.33
C LEU A 71 28.44 0.09 6.60
N HIS A 72 28.08 0.91 7.58
CA HIS A 72 27.39 0.48 8.80
C HIS A 72 26.19 1.39 9.09
N GLU A 73 25.25 0.89 9.91
CA GLU A 73 23.99 1.58 10.25
C GLU A 73 24.12 3.09 10.55
N PRO A 74 25.04 3.57 11.43
CA PRO A 74 25.12 5.00 11.70
C PRO A 74 25.58 5.87 10.52
N ALA A 75 26.41 5.34 9.61
CA ALA A 75 26.86 6.10 8.45
C ALA A 75 25.72 6.25 7.42
N VAL A 76 24.96 5.17 7.21
CA VAL A 76 23.76 5.19 6.36
C VAL A 76 22.72 6.17 6.92
N LEU A 77 22.42 6.06 8.22
CA LEU A 77 21.45 6.94 8.89
C LEU A 77 21.89 8.41 8.83
N HIS A 78 23.17 8.68 9.09
CA HIS A 78 23.70 10.05 9.02
C HIS A 78 23.63 10.61 7.60
N ASN A 79 23.99 9.83 6.57
CA ASN A 79 23.91 10.29 5.19
C ASN A 79 22.47 10.62 4.77
N LEU A 80 21.51 9.75 5.11
CA LEU A 80 20.09 10.03 4.86
C LEU A 80 19.61 11.29 5.60
N ALA A 81 19.99 11.47 6.86
CA ALA A 81 19.60 12.63 7.66
C ALA A 81 20.19 13.94 7.09
N THR A 82 21.46 13.93 6.67
CA THR A 82 22.13 15.09 6.08
C THR A 82 21.48 15.51 4.76
N ARG A 83 21.20 14.54 3.87
CA ARG A 83 20.51 14.80 2.59
C ARG A 83 19.08 15.28 2.79
N TYR A 84 18.35 14.64 3.70
CA TYR A 84 17.00 15.05 4.05
C TYR A 84 16.95 16.47 4.60
N GLY A 85 17.96 16.88 5.38
CA GLY A 85 18.09 18.24 5.92
C GLY A 85 18.20 19.35 4.87
N VAL A 86 18.60 19.01 3.64
CA VAL A 86 18.64 19.93 2.48
C VAL A 86 17.53 19.66 1.46
N ASN A 87 16.49 18.91 1.84
CA ASN A 87 15.36 18.47 1.01
C ASN A 87 15.74 17.54 -0.17
N GLU A 88 16.90 16.88 -0.10
CA GLU A 88 17.26 15.80 -1.03
C GLU A 88 16.68 14.47 -0.51
N ILE A 89 15.51 14.11 -1.03
CA ILE A 89 14.70 12.98 -0.50
C ILE A 89 15.09 11.62 -1.08
N TYR A 90 15.83 11.60 -2.18
CA TYR A 90 16.23 10.40 -2.91
C TYR A 90 17.71 10.13 -2.72
N THR A 91 18.08 8.86 -2.52
CA THR A 91 19.48 8.43 -2.40
C THR A 91 19.65 7.05 -3.02
N TYR A 92 20.68 6.83 -3.83
CA TYR A 92 20.99 5.52 -4.37
C TYR A 92 21.66 4.63 -3.31
N SER A 93 21.49 3.33 -3.48
CA SER A 93 22.24 2.28 -2.81
C SER A 93 22.51 1.20 -3.85
N GLY A 94 23.51 1.45 -4.71
CA GLY A 94 23.66 0.71 -5.96
C GLY A 94 22.43 0.88 -6.84
N ASP A 95 21.82 -0.23 -7.26
CA ASP A 95 20.63 -0.22 -8.14
C ASP A 95 19.31 0.07 -7.40
N ILE A 96 19.36 0.20 -6.06
CA ILE A 96 18.20 0.48 -5.22
C ILE A 96 18.08 1.99 -5.01
N LEU A 97 16.86 2.51 -5.05
CA LEU A 97 16.55 3.89 -4.70
C LEU A 97 15.87 3.97 -3.33
N ILE A 98 16.50 4.65 -2.38
CA ILE A 98 15.91 4.99 -1.08
C ILE A 98 15.18 6.33 -1.23
N ALA A 99 13.91 6.36 -0.83
CA ALA A 99 13.08 7.56 -0.82
C ALA A 99 12.58 7.85 0.60
N VAL A 100 12.88 9.03 1.14
CA VAL A 100 12.45 9.46 2.47
C VAL A 100 11.34 10.50 2.33
N ASN A 101 10.15 10.19 2.84
CA ASN A 101 8.97 11.07 2.70
C ASN A 101 9.19 12.44 3.38
N PRO A 102 9.12 13.57 2.64
CA PRO A 102 9.32 14.90 3.22
C PRO A 102 8.09 15.43 3.99
N PHE A 103 6.92 14.80 3.85
CA PHE A 103 5.63 15.30 4.39
C PHE A 103 5.28 16.75 3.97
N GLN A 104 5.88 17.21 2.88
CA GLN A 104 5.64 18.51 2.25
C GLN A 104 5.69 18.37 0.73
N GLY A 105 5.02 19.28 0.03
CA GLY A 105 5.06 19.31 -1.43
C GLY A 105 6.39 19.87 -1.95
N LEU A 106 7.11 19.09 -2.75
CA LEU A 106 8.32 19.51 -3.47
C LEU A 106 8.04 19.49 -4.99
N PRO A 107 7.24 20.42 -5.55
CA PRO A 107 6.83 20.34 -6.95
C PRO A 107 8.00 20.48 -7.94
N TYR A 108 9.02 21.25 -7.57
CA TYR A 108 10.16 21.57 -8.43
C TYR A 108 11.01 20.35 -8.84
N VAL A 109 10.97 19.25 -8.07
CA VAL A 109 11.70 18.02 -8.44
C VAL A 109 10.94 17.17 -9.48
N TYR A 110 9.68 17.49 -9.76
CA TYR A 110 8.82 16.71 -10.67
C TYR A 110 8.37 17.51 -11.91
N ASP A 111 9.08 18.58 -12.23
CA ASP A 111 8.78 19.43 -13.38
C ASP A 111 9.18 18.77 -14.70
N ALA A 112 8.52 19.19 -15.79
CA ALA A 112 8.81 18.66 -17.13
C ALA A 112 10.26 18.90 -17.57
N CYS A 113 10.90 19.98 -17.10
CA CYS A 113 12.31 20.24 -17.36
C CYS A 113 13.21 19.18 -16.71
N VAL A 114 12.86 18.71 -15.50
CA VAL A 114 13.57 17.63 -14.82
C VAL A 114 13.37 16.32 -15.58
N MET A 115 12.16 16.02 -16.02
CA MET A 115 11.90 14.82 -16.84
C MET A 115 12.76 14.78 -18.11
N GLU A 116 12.91 15.91 -18.81
CA GLU A 116 13.76 15.98 -20.01
C GLU A 116 15.24 15.76 -19.68
N GLN A 117 15.72 16.20 -18.50
CA GLN A 117 17.11 15.97 -18.08
C GLN A 117 17.40 14.49 -17.84
N TYR A 118 16.48 13.76 -17.21
CA TYR A 118 16.66 12.34 -16.91
C TYR A 118 16.48 11.42 -18.12
N LYS A 119 15.89 11.92 -19.21
CA LYS A 119 15.61 11.13 -20.41
C LYS A 119 16.91 10.66 -21.07
N GLY A 120 17.18 9.36 -20.98
CA GLY A 120 18.35 8.72 -21.56
C GLY A 120 19.66 8.96 -20.79
N ALA A 121 19.62 9.57 -19.61
CA ALA A 121 20.80 9.74 -18.76
C ALA A 121 21.23 8.40 -18.14
N ALA A 122 22.53 8.16 -17.99
CA ALA A 122 23.00 6.94 -17.33
C ALA A 122 22.72 6.98 -15.81
N LEU A 123 22.49 5.80 -15.20
CA LEU A 123 22.31 5.72 -13.75
C LEU A 123 23.58 6.23 -13.05
N GLY A 124 23.41 7.17 -12.12
CA GLY A 124 24.52 7.82 -11.40
C GLY A 124 25.20 8.98 -12.13
N GLU A 125 24.83 9.31 -13.37
CA GLU A 125 25.29 10.52 -14.06
C GLU A 125 24.63 11.78 -13.48
N LEU A 126 23.34 11.68 -13.17
CA LEU A 126 22.56 12.70 -12.49
C LEU A 126 22.31 12.30 -11.03
N SER A 127 21.83 13.27 -10.25
CA SER A 127 21.44 13.07 -8.85
C SER A 127 20.41 11.95 -8.70
N PRO A 128 20.27 11.36 -7.49
CA PRO A 128 19.32 10.29 -7.27
C PRO A 128 17.89 10.75 -7.49
N HIS A 129 17.15 10.02 -8.33
CA HIS A 129 15.77 10.36 -8.62
C HIS A 129 14.96 9.16 -9.09
N VAL A 130 13.66 9.19 -8.78
CA VAL A 130 12.70 8.17 -9.21
C VAL A 130 12.61 8.04 -10.74
N PHE A 131 12.84 9.13 -11.46
CA PHE A 131 12.87 9.16 -12.93
C PHE A 131 14.05 8.39 -13.51
N ALA A 132 15.21 8.36 -12.84
CA ALA A 132 16.35 7.58 -13.31
C ALA A 132 16.02 6.08 -13.30
N ILE A 133 15.38 5.58 -12.24
CA ILE A 133 14.97 4.17 -12.12
C ILE A 133 13.96 3.81 -13.22
N ALA A 134 12.97 4.68 -13.46
CA ALA A 134 12.00 4.46 -14.54
C ALA A 134 12.65 4.53 -15.94
N ASP A 135 13.64 5.41 -16.15
CA ASP A 135 14.36 5.54 -17.42
C ASP A 135 15.20 4.30 -17.71
N VAL A 136 15.91 3.76 -16.70
CA VAL A 136 16.65 2.50 -16.80
C VAL A 136 15.71 1.35 -17.15
N ALA A 137 14.63 1.18 -16.39
CA ALA A 137 13.65 0.11 -16.64
C ALA A 137 13.03 0.21 -18.05
N TYR A 138 12.77 1.43 -18.52
CA TYR A 138 12.26 1.66 -19.87
C TYR A 138 13.30 1.35 -20.95
N ARG A 139 14.54 1.81 -20.81
CA ARG A 139 15.61 1.53 -21.79
C ARG A 139 15.96 0.06 -21.86
N GLU A 140 16.03 -0.64 -20.74
CA GLU A 140 16.26 -2.08 -20.71
C GLU A 140 15.15 -2.84 -21.41
N MET A 141 13.89 -2.47 -21.18
CA MET A 141 12.75 -3.07 -21.88
C MET A 141 12.87 -2.89 -23.40
N ILE A 142 13.23 -1.69 -23.87
CA ILE A 142 13.40 -1.41 -25.30
C ILE A 142 14.61 -2.14 -25.91
N ASN A 143 15.72 -2.20 -25.18
CA ASN A 143 16.96 -2.78 -25.68
C ASN A 143 16.94 -4.32 -25.66
N GLU A 144 16.37 -4.92 -24.62
CA GLU A 144 16.32 -6.38 -24.44
C GLU A 144 15.04 -7.02 -24.98
N GLY A 145 13.98 -6.24 -25.20
CA GLY A 145 12.67 -6.76 -25.57
C GLY A 145 12.01 -7.59 -24.47
N LYS A 146 12.34 -7.32 -23.19
CA LYS A 146 11.80 -8.03 -22.02
C LYS A 146 10.98 -7.09 -21.15
N SER A 147 9.95 -7.64 -20.51
CA SER A 147 9.14 -6.88 -19.55
C SER A 147 9.88 -6.67 -18.24
N ASN A 148 9.70 -5.49 -17.65
CA ASN A 148 10.34 -5.10 -16.40
C ASN A 148 9.30 -4.82 -15.30
N SER A 149 9.76 -4.78 -14.06
CA SER A 149 8.91 -4.41 -12.93
C SER A 149 9.64 -3.55 -11.92
N ILE A 150 8.94 -2.56 -11.37
CA ILE A 150 9.44 -1.66 -10.34
C ILE A 150 8.62 -1.92 -9.07
N LEU A 151 9.29 -2.39 -8.03
CA LEU A 151 8.71 -2.63 -6.71
C LEU A 151 8.90 -1.41 -5.81
N VAL A 152 7.81 -0.83 -5.32
CA VAL A 152 7.86 0.25 -4.33
C VAL A 152 7.48 -0.31 -2.97
N SER A 153 8.47 -0.51 -2.10
CA SER A 153 8.30 -1.08 -0.76
C SER A 153 8.52 -0.03 0.35
N GLY A 154 8.05 -0.34 1.56
CA GLY A 154 8.21 0.53 2.73
C GLY A 154 7.01 0.47 3.68
N GLU A 155 7.19 0.97 4.90
CA GLU A 155 6.13 1.00 5.92
C GLU A 155 4.91 1.85 5.50
N SER A 156 3.79 1.68 6.20
CA SER A 156 2.61 2.53 5.99
C SER A 156 2.95 4.00 6.25
N GLY A 157 2.65 4.88 5.29
CA GLY A 157 2.99 6.31 5.33
C GLY A 157 4.35 6.70 4.73
N ALA A 158 5.16 5.74 4.26
CA ALA A 158 6.50 6.01 3.71
C ALA A 158 6.51 6.76 2.35
N GLY A 159 5.35 7.05 1.74
CA GLY A 159 5.26 7.77 0.46
C GLY A 159 5.20 6.86 -0.79
N LYS A 160 4.96 5.55 -0.63
CA LYS A 160 4.90 4.58 -1.74
C LYS A 160 3.99 5.01 -2.90
N THR A 161 2.72 5.28 -2.60
CA THR A 161 1.72 5.66 -3.59
C THR A 161 2.06 6.96 -4.33
N GLU A 162 2.69 7.92 -3.65
CA GLU A 162 3.14 9.17 -4.28
C GLU A 162 4.34 8.94 -5.21
N THR A 163 5.32 8.14 -4.78
CA THR A 163 6.43 7.70 -5.64
C THR A 163 5.92 6.94 -6.88
N THR A 164 4.93 6.05 -6.70
CA THR A 164 4.27 5.34 -7.81
C THR A 164 3.59 6.30 -8.79
N LYS A 165 2.92 7.36 -8.32
CA LYS A 165 2.34 8.40 -9.19
C LYS A 165 3.42 9.09 -10.03
N MET A 166 4.58 9.41 -9.44
CA MET A 166 5.69 10.03 -10.16
C MET A 166 6.35 9.09 -11.17
N LEU A 167 6.52 7.81 -10.84
CA LEU A 167 6.96 6.76 -11.77
C LEU A 167 6.04 6.69 -12.99
N MET A 168 4.73 6.58 -12.77
CA MET A 168 3.74 6.47 -13.85
C MET A 168 3.75 7.72 -14.76
N ARG A 169 3.84 8.91 -14.16
CA ARG A 169 3.91 10.18 -14.91
C ARG A 169 5.14 10.24 -15.81
N TYR A 170 6.28 9.73 -15.34
CA TYR A 170 7.51 9.72 -16.13
C TYR A 170 7.50 8.66 -17.24
N LEU A 171 7.03 7.45 -16.94
CA LEU A 171 6.84 6.40 -17.96
C LEU A 171 5.88 6.85 -19.07
N ALA A 172 4.84 7.60 -18.71
CA ALA A 172 3.95 8.24 -19.66
C ALA A 172 4.63 9.27 -20.55
N TYR A 173 5.47 10.12 -19.95
CA TYR A 173 6.28 11.08 -20.68
C TYR A 173 7.26 10.41 -21.66
N LEU A 174 7.90 9.29 -21.27
CA LEU A 174 8.83 8.54 -22.12
C LEU A 174 8.13 7.83 -23.28
N GLY A 175 7.04 7.10 -22.98
CA GLY A 175 6.32 6.34 -24.00
C GLY A 175 5.60 7.23 -25.01
N GLY A 176 5.25 8.46 -24.65
CA GLY A 176 4.52 9.35 -25.54
C GLY A 176 3.23 8.74 -26.11
N HIS A 177 2.61 9.42 -27.07
CA HIS A 177 1.47 8.87 -27.80
C HIS A 177 1.61 9.08 -29.30
N ALA A 178 1.28 8.03 -30.04
CA ALA A 178 1.12 8.05 -31.48
C ALA A 178 -0.18 8.77 -31.87
N GLY A 179 -0.17 10.10 -31.91
CA GLY A 179 -1.16 10.88 -32.67
C GLY A 179 -2.41 11.35 -31.93
N THR A 180 -2.76 12.61 -32.20
CA THR A 180 -4.08 13.23 -32.05
C THR A 180 -4.70 13.28 -30.65
N ALA A 181 -4.14 14.11 -29.77
CA ALA A 181 -4.93 14.75 -28.71
C ALA A 181 -5.82 15.86 -29.31
N ALA A 182 -6.83 15.48 -30.10
CA ALA A 182 -7.95 16.37 -30.42
C ALA A 182 -8.94 16.46 -29.23
N ASP A 183 -8.84 15.54 -28.26
CA ASP A 183 -9.84 15.37 -27.18
C ASP A 183 -9.27 15.36 -25.74
N GLY A 184 -7.96 15.57 -25.54
CA GLY A 184 -7.37 15.75 -24.20
C GLY A 184 -7.49 14.56 -23.22
N ARG A 185 -7.77 13.35 -23.72
CA ARG A 185 -7.83 12.09 -22.96
C ARG A 185 -6.64 11.20 -23.34
N THR A 186 -5.57 11.25 -22.58
CA THR A 186 -4.43 10.33 -22.71
C THR A 186 -4.62 9.13 -21.78
N ILE A 187 -4.08 7.96 -22.16
CA ILE A 187 -4.06 6.75 -21.30
C ILE A 187 -3.44 7.10 -19.93
N GLU A 188 -2.35 7.88 -19.93
CA GLU A 188 -1.74 8.42 -18.71
C GLU A 188 -2.76 9.12 -17.81
N LYS A 189 -3.51 10.08 -18.38
CA LYS A 189 -4.49 10.85 -17.63
C LYS A 189 -5.58 9.93 -17.09
N GLN A 190 -6.03 8.93 -17.85
CA GLN A 190 -7.01 7.97 -17.36
C GLN A 190 -6.48 7.12 -16.20
N VAL A 191 -5.23 6.65 -16.27
CA VAL A 191 -4.59 5.89 -15.19
C VAL A 191 -4.43 6.78 -13.95
N LEU A 192 -3.91 8.00 -14.08
CA LEU A 192 -3.71 8.92 -12.96
C LEU A 192 -5.04 9.37 -12.34
N GLU A 193 -6.05 9.68 -13.15
CA GLU A 193 -7.39 10.11 -12.71
C GLU A 193 -8.25 8.94 -12.20
N SER A 194 -7.82 7.70 -12.39
CA SER A 194 -8.46 6.55 -11.73
C SER A 194 -8.10 6.44 -10.24
N ASN A 195 -6.95 6.99 -9.82
CA ASN A 195 -6.50 6.89 -8.43
C ASN A 195 -7.50 7.52 -7.44
N PRO A 196 -8.06 8.73 -7.64
CA PRO A 196 -9.07 9.27 -6.72
C PRO A 196 -10.28 8.35 -6.52
N VAL A 197 -10.68 7.59 -7.55
CA VAL A 197 -11.76 6.59 -7.43
C VAL A 197 -11.30 5.40 -6.58
N LEU A 198 -10.14 4.84 -6.89
CA LEU A 198 -9.60 3.72 -6.13
C LEU A 198 -9.27 4.09 -4.67
N GLU A 199 -8.76 5.30 -4.42
CA GLU A 199 -8.47 5.81 -3.09
C GLU A 199 -9.77 6.04 -2.30
N ALA A 200 -10.82 6.59 -2.91
CA ALA A 200 -12.10 6.77 -2.23
C ALA A 200 -12.72 5.45 -1.74
N PHE A 201 -12.61 4.37 -2.53
CA PHE A 201 -13.21 3.06 -2.22
C PHE A 201 -12.25 2.06 -1.58
N GLY A 202 -10.95 2.34 -1.62
CA GLY A 202 -9.92 1.39 -1.26
C GLY A 202 -8.95 1.90 -0.20
N ASN A 203 -8.99 3.18 0.16
CA ASN A 203 -8.18 3.72 1.24
C ASN A 203 -9.02 4.04 2.48
N ALA A 204 -8.34 4.06 3.62
CA ALA A 204 -8.91 4.42 4.90
C ALA A 204 -7.85 5.06 5.81
N LYS A 205 -8.33 5.75 6.84
CA LYS A 205 -7.47 6.25 7.93
C LYS A 205 -7.10 5.12 8.88
N THR A 206 -5.80 4.91 9.11
CA THR A 206 -5.25 4.03 10.15
C THR A 206 -4.57 4.86 11.25
N VAL A 207 -4.01 4.19 12.26
CA VAL A 207 -3.24 4.85 13.33
C VAL A 207 -2.02 5.63 12.78
N ARG A 208 -1.39 5.14 11.72
CA ARG A 208 -0.13 5.70 11.18
C ARG A 208 -0.32 6.62 9.97
N ASN A 209 -1.41 6.46 9.21
CA ASN A 209 -1.62 7.16 7.95
C ASN A 209 -3.10 7.51 7.75
N ASN A 210 -3.39 8.76 7.36
CA ASN A 210 -4.75 9.23 7.12
C ASN A 210 -5.37 8.74 5.81
N ASN A 211 -4.54 8.36 4.82
CA ASN A 211 -4.96 7.87 3.51
C ASN A 211 -4.20 6.58 3.18
N SER A 212 -4.34 5.56 4.03
CA SER A 212 -3.66 4.28 3.85
C SER A 212 -4.42 3.43 2.84
N SER A 213 -3.74 2.97 1.79
CA SER A 213 -4.31 1.94 0.93
C SER A 213 -4.62 0.68 1.74
N ARG A 214 -5.89 0.28 1.69
CA ARG A 214 -6.47 -1.01 2.15
C ARG A 214 -6.71 -1.95 0.95
N PHE A 215 -5.97 -1.65 -0.12
CA PHE A 215 -5.60 -2.30 -1.38
C PHE A 215 -4.14 -2.72 -1.72
N GLY A 216 -3.88 -3.88 -2.32
CA GLY A 216 -2.65 -4.08 -3.12
C GLY A 216 -2.92 -3.71 -4.58
N LYS A 217 -2.02 -2.97 -5.24
CA LYS A 217 -2.20 -2.48 -6.62
C LYS A 217 -0.97 -2.80 -7.47
N PHE A 218 -1.20 -3.47 -8.60
CA PHE A 218 -0.20 -3.67 -9.63
C PHE A 218 -0.67 -2.98 -10.91
N VAL A 219 0.07 -1.98 -11.37
CA VAL A 219 -0.24 -1.23 -12.59
C VAL A 219 0.68 -1.70 -13.69
N GLU A 220 0.13 -2.30 -14.72
CA GLU A 220 0.83 -2.72 -15.94
C GLU A 220 0.72 -1.59 -16.96
N ILE A 221 1.85 -1.07 -17.43
CA ILE A 221 1.92 -0.15 -18.57
C ILE A 221 2.45 -0.95 -19.76
N GLN A 222 1.67 -1.01 -20.83
CA GLN A 222 1.96 -1.81 -22.02
C GLN A 222 2.54 -0.92 -23.11
N PHE A 223 3.58 -1.44 -23.79
CA PHE A 223 4.29 -0.71 -24.83
C PHE A 223 4.21 -1.43 -26.18
N ASP A 224 4.15 -0.66 -27.26
CA ASP A 224 4.29 -1.16 -28.63
C ASP A 224 5.77 -1.39 -28.99
N ASN A 225 6.02 -2.00 -30.15
CA ASN A 225 7.38 -2.27 -30.64
C ASN A 225 8.21 -1.01 -30.95
N HIS A 226 7.62 0.18 -30.85
CA HIS A 226 8.29 1.47 -30.99
C HIS A 226 8.49 2.16 -29.63
N GLY A 227 8.18 1.48 -28.53
CA GLY A 227 8.28 2.00 -27.17
C GLY A 227 7.15 2.95 -26.78
N ARG A 228 6.06 3.00 -27.54
CA ARG A 228 4.93 3.88 -27.22
C ARG A 228 3.91 3.18 -26.37
N ILE A 229 3.25 3.91 -25.47
CA ILE A 229 2.19 3.34 -24.65
C ILE A 229 1.04 2.90 -25.55
N SER A 230 0.74 1.60 -25.53
CA SER A 230 -0.35 1.00 -26.29
C SER A 230 -1.55 0.63 -25.43
N GLY A 231 -1.35 0.44 -24.13
CA GLY A 231 -2.42 0.10 -23.18
C GLY A 231 -1.96 0.15 -21.72
N ALA A 232 -2.88 -0.05 -20.80
CA ALA A 232 -2.56 -0.27 -19.39
C ALA A 232 -3.62 -1.11 -18.67
N ALA A 233 -3.22 -1.75 -17.58
CA ALA A 233 -4.09 -2.55 -16.74
C ALA A 233 -3.79 -2.33 -15.25
N ILE A 234 -4.83 -2.32 -14.44
CA ILE A 234 -4.74 -2.26 -12.98
C ILE A 234 -5.24 -3.59 -12.43
N ARG A 235 -4.36 -4.31 -11.73
CA ARG A 235 -4.73 -5.49 -10.96
C ARG A 235 -4.74 -5.13 -9.49
N THR A 236 -5.80 -5.54 -8.79
CA THR A 236 -5.92 -5.31 -7.36
C THR A 236 -5.88 -6.62 -6.59
N TYR A 237 -5.34 -6.56 -5.38
CA TYR A 237 -5.13 -7.72 -4.52
C TYR A 237 -5.55 -7.42 -3.08
N LEU A 238 -6.15 -8.42 -2.42
CA LEU A 238 -6.38 -8.46 -0.97
C LEU A 238 -7.07 -7.21 -0.40
N LEU A 239 -8.20 -6.77 -0.95
CA LEU A 239 -9.02 -5.72 -0.33
C LEU A 239 -9.37 -6.12 1.13
N GLU A 240 -9.10 -5.24 2.09
CA GLU A 240 -9.40 -5.48 3.52
C GLU A 240 -10.92 -5.38 3.79
N ARG A 241 -11.68 -6.36 3.31
CA ARG A 241 -13.14 -6.39 3.41
C ARG A 241 -13.65 -6.36 4.84
N SER A 242 -12.90 -6.88 5.82
CA SER A 242 -13.30 -6.86 7.24
C SER A 242 -13.56 -5.45 7.74
N ARG A 243 -12.84 -4.45 7.23
CA ARG A 243 -12.97 -3.03 7.58
C ARG A 243 -14.38 -2.46 7.34
N VAL A 244 -15.11 -3.00 6.37
CA VAL A 244 -16.49 -2.57 6.06
C VAL A 244 -17.38 -2.71 7.30
N CYS A 245 -17.21 -3.79 8.05
CA CYS A 245 -18.07 -4.12 9.19
C CYS A 245 -17.42 -3.82 10.55
N GLN A 246 -16.09 -3.79 10.63
CA GLN A 246 -15.35 -3.71 11.88
C GLN A 246 -14.21 -2.71 11.77
N ILE A 247 -14.16 -1.75 12.71
CA ILE A 247 -13.14 -0.71 12.75
C ILE A 247 -12.57 -0.62 14.16
N SER A 248 -11.26 -0.41 14.27
CA SER A 248 -10.59 -0.14 15.55
C SER A 248 -10.52 1.37 15.80
N ASP A 249 -10.73 1.83 17.03
CA ASP A 249 -10.49 3.24 17.38
C ASP A 249 -8.96 3.50 17.50
N PRO A 250 -8.41 4.60 16.94
CA PRO A 250 -9.06 5.74 16.29
C PRO A 250 -9.00 5.75 14.74
N GLU A 251 -9.26 4.61 14.08
CA GLU A 251 -9.27 4.45 12.62
C GLU A 251 -10.61 4.86 11.99
N ARG A 252 -10.69 4.95 10.65
CA ARG A 252 -11.94 5.12 9.90
C ARG A 252 -12.24 3.90 9.02
N ASN A 253 -13.49 3.81 8.58
CA ASN A 253 -13.88 2.97 7.43
C ASN A 253 -13.30 3.55 6.13
N PHE A 254 -13.59 2.91 5.00
CA PHE A 254 -13.27 3.45 3.68
C PHE A 254 -13.85 4.85 3.48
N HIS A 255 -13.10 5.71 2.78
CA HIS A 255 -13.47 7.12 2.63
C HIS A 255 -14.86 7.31 2.02
N CYS A 256 -15.23 6.49 1.03
CA CYS A 256 -16.50 6.57 0.29
C CYS A 256 -17.75 6.68 1.17
N PHE A 257 -17.76 6.01 2.34
CA PHE A 257 -18.88 6.09 3.27
C PHE A 257 -19.06 7.49 3.87
N TYR A 258 -17.96 8.13 4.24
CA TYR A 258 -17.95 9.47 4.81
C TYR A 258 -18.18 10.53 3.72
N LEU A 259 -17.60 10.32 2.52
CA LEU A 259 -17.88 11.16 1.35
C LEU A 259 -19.38 11.20 1.07
N LEU A 260 -20.06 10.04 1.16
CA LEU A 260 -21.49 9.94 0.91
C LEU A 260 -22.32 10.58 2.03
N CYS A 261 -21.91 10.48 3.29
CA CYS A 261 -22.53 11.23 4.40
C CYS A 261 -22.33 12.75 4.30
N ALA A 262 -21.30 13.21 3.59
CA ALA A 262 -20.99 14.62 3.33
C ALA A 262 -21.44 15.10 1.93
N ALA A 263 -22.21 14.28 1.20
CA ALA A 263 -22.70 14.59 -0.13
C ALA A 263 -23.72 15.75 -0.13
N PRO A 264 -24.07 16.31 -1.30
CA PRO A 264 -25.12 17.32 -1.40
C PRO A 264 -26.44 16.84 -0.76
N GLN A 265 -27.19 17.77 -0.19
CA GLN A 265 -28.42 17.51 0.57
C GLN A 265 -29.44 16.66 -0.21
N GLU A 266 -29.54 16.86 -1.52
CA GLU A 266 -30.41 16.08 -2.42
C GLU A 266 -30.08 14.58 -2.38
N GLU A 267 -28.80 14.20 -2.39
CA GLU A 267 -28.36 12.80 -2.33
C GLU A 267 -28.56 12.21 -0.93
N ILE A 268 -28.28 13.00 0.12
CA ILE A 268 -28.52 12.60 1.51
C ILE A 268 -30.00 12.27 1.72
N GLU A 269 -30.91 13.12 1.23
CA GLU A 269 -32.35 12.92 1.34
C GLU A 269 -32.88 11.77 0.47
N ARG A 270 -32.28 11.58 -0.70
CA ARG A 270 -32.59 10.47 -1.63
C ARG A 270 -32.26 9.13 -1.01
N TYR A 271 -31.08 9.00 -0.41
CA TYR A 271 -30.61 7.76 0.19
C TYR A 271 -30.97 7.62 1.68
N LYS A 272 -31.69 8.58 2.25
CA LYS A 272 -32.07 8.61 3.68
C LYS A 272 -30.89 8.48 4.63
N LEU A 273 -29.81 9.16 4.27
CA LEU A 273 -28.59 9.22 5.06
C LEU A 273 -28.68 10.30 6.14
N GLY A 274 -27.78 10.21 7.11
CA GLY A 274 -27.65 11.17 8.20
C GLY A 274 -26.20 11.26 8.67
N ASP A 275 -26.02 11.74 9.91
CA ASP A 275 -24.69 11.87 10.52
C ASP A 275 -23.97 10.51 10.56
N PRO A 276 -22.67 10.43 10.23
CA PRO A 276 -21.89 9.19 10.31
C PRO A 276 -22.05 8.43 11.65
N LYS A 277 -22.26 9.13 12.77
CA LYS A 277 -22.47 8.55 14.11
C LYS A 277 -23.73 7.69 14.21
N SER A 278 -24.70 7.92 13.34
CA SER A 278 -25.96 7.14 13.29
C SER A 278 -25.80 5.77 12.64
N PHE A 279 -24.66 5.48 12.01
CA PHE A 279 -24.40 4.21 11.33
C PHE A 279 -23.42 3.34 12.12
N HIS A 280 -23.84 2.10 12.40
CA HIS A 280 -23.06 1.11 13.16
C HIS A 280 -21.70 0.81 12.53
N TYR A 281 -21.61 0.79 11.20
CA TYR A 281 -20.34 0.59 10.49
C TYR A 281 -19.41 1.80 10.50
N LEU A 282 -19.84 2.96 11.01
CA LEU A 282 -19.02 4.16 11.10
C LEU A 282 -18.80 4.62 12.55
N ASN A 283 -19.66 4.22 13.49
CA ASN A 283 -19.65 4.71 14.87
C ASN A 283 -18.86 3.87 15.89
N GLN A 284 -18.18 2.83 15.43
CA GLN A 284 -17.28 2.00 16.27
C GLN A 284 -15.99 2.73 16.66
N SER A 285 -15.64 3.79 15.93
CA SER A 285 -14.50 4.66 16.19
C SER A 285 -14.97 6.07 16.53
N SER A 286 -14.19 6.78 17.33
CA SER A 286 -14.44 8.18 17.67
C SER A 286 -13.99 9.17 16.59
N CYS A 287 -13.32 8.67 15.54
CA CYS A 287 -12.82 9.49 14.44
C CYS A 287 -13.80 9.54 13.26
N TYR A 288 -14.38 10.72 13.03
CA TYR A 288 -15.26 10.99 11.89
C TYR A 288 -14.68 12.00 10.91
N GLU A 289 -13.85 12.93 11.38
CA GLU A 289 -13.23 13.99 10.58
C GLU A 289 -11.71 13.79 10.48
N LEU A 290 -11.13 14.23 9.38
CA LEU A 290 -9.69 14.23 9.13
C LEU A 290 -9.17 15.65 9.11
N VAL A 291 -8.04 15.88 9.78
CA VAL A 291 -7.43 17.22 9.87
C VAL A 291 -6.99 17.67 8.48
N GLY A 292 -7.51 18.81 8.03
CA GLY A 292 -7.15 19.42 6.75
C GLY A 292 -7.80 18.78 5.52
N VAL A 293 -8.74 17.84 5.69
CA VAL A 293 -9.43 17.14 4.60
C VAL A 293 -10.92 17.44 4.67
N SER A 294 -11.54 17.70 3.52
CA SER A 294 -12.97 17.98 3.42
C SER A 294 -13.67 16.86 2.65
N ASP A 295 -14.40 16.01 3.37
CA ASP A 295 -15.13 14.87 2.77
C ASP A 295 -16.14 15.35 1.70
N SER A 296 -16.71 16.54 1.82
CA SER A 296 -17.64 17.11 0.81
C SER A 296 -16.92 17.55 -0.48
N HIS A 297 -15.74 18.14 -0.36
CA HIS A 297 -14.90 18.47 -1.52
C HIS A 297 -14.43 17.19 -2.22
N ASP A 298 -13.99 16.20 -1.45
CA ASP A 298 -13.47 14.96 -1.97
C ASP A 298 -14.57 14.12 -2.65
N TYR A 299 -15.81 14.19 -2.15
CA TYR A 299 -16.96 13.61 -2.84
C TYR A 299 -17.12 14.16 -4.28
N LEU A 300 -17.02 15.48 -4.44
CA LEU A 300 -17.11 16.13 -5.75
C LEU A 300 -15.91 15.78 -6.64
N ALA A 301 -14.71 15.69 -6.05
CA ALA A 301 -13.51 15.27 -6.75
C ALA A 301 -13.63 13.81 -7.25
N THR A 302 -14.15 12.89 -6.42
CA THR A 302 -14.41 11.50 -6.81
C THR A 302 -15.46 11.41 -7.94
N ARG A 303 -16.56 12.18 -7.87
CA ARG A 303 -17.56 12.23 -8.96
C ARG A 303 -16.93 12.70 -10.28
N LYS A 304 -16.11 13.75 -10.22
CA LYS A 304 -15.39 14.26 -11.40
C LYS A 304 -14.40 13.24 -11.96
N ALA A 305 -13.69 12.51 -11.09
CA ALA A 305 -12.80 11.42 -11.50
C ALA A 305 -13.57 10.28 -12.17
N MET A 306 -14.73 9.89 -11.63
CA MET A 306 -15.63 8.91 -12.25
C MET A 306 -16.09 9.34 -13.65
N ASP A 307 -16.40 10.63 -13.85
CA ASP A 307 -16.73 11.17 -15.17
C ASP A 307 -15.57 11.05 -16.17
N ILE A 308 -14.33 11.33 -15.73
CA ILE A 308 -13.12 11.25 -16.57
C ILE A 308 -12.82 9.81 -16.98
N VAL A 309 -12.99 8.86 -16.06
CA VAL A 309 -12.80 7.42 -16.30
C VAL A 309 -14.01 6.79 -17.03
N GLY A 310 -15.01 7.59 -17.42
CA GLY A 310 -16.11 7.13 -18.27
C GLY A 310 -17.18 6.33 -17.56
N ILE A 311 -17.27 6.41 -16.23
CA ILE A 311 -18.38 5.84 -15.45
C ILE A 311 -19.58 6.78 -15.58
N LYS A 312 -20.68 6.30 -16.18
CA LYS A 312 -21.84 7.13 -16.49
C LYS A 312 -22.60 7.54 -15.23
N ARG A 313 -23.37 8.62 -15.29
CA ARG A 313 -24.16 9.10 -14.14
C ARG A 313 -25.10 8.03 -13.56
N GLU A 314 -25.74 7.23 -14.39
CA GLU A 314 -26.62 6.15 -13.93
C GLU A 314 -25.84 5.07 -13.16
N GLU A 315 -24.61 4.80 -13.58
CA GLU A 315 -23.70 3.86 -12.93
C GLU A 315 -23.16 4.45 -11.62
N GLN A 316 -22.79 5.74 -11.59
CA GLN A 316 -22.39 6.44 -10.37
C GLN A 316 -23.51 6.43 -9.33
N ASP A 317 -24.74 6.72 -9.73
CA ASP A 317 -25.92 6.66 -8.86
C ASP A 317 -26.15 5.24 -8.32
N ALA A 318 -25.85 4.20 -9.11
CA ALA A 318 -25.93 2.82 -8.65
C ALA A 318 -24.81 2.47 -7.65
N ILE A 319 -23.58 2.95 -7.88
CA ILE A 319 -22.45 2.79 -6.94
C ILE A 319 -22.81 3.39 -5.59
N PHE A 320 -23.23 4.66 -5.55
CA PHE A 320 -23.56 5.33 -4.29
C PHE A 320 -24.81 4.75 -3.63
N ARG A 321 -25.78 4.26 -4.42
CA ARG A 321 -26.92 3.50 -3.89
C ARG A 321 -26.48 2.23 -3.15
N ILE A 322 -25.51 1.48 -3.71
CA ILE A 322 -24.95 0.29 -3.06
C ILE A 322 -24.22 0.67 -1.76
N VAL A 323 -23.41 1.72 -1.78
CA VAL A 323 -22.70 2.22 -0.58
C VAL A 323 -23.69 2.62 0.52
N ALA A 324 -24.76 3.35 0.17
CA ALA A 324 -25.84 3.68 1.11
C ALA A 324 -26.55 2.42 1.65
N ALA A 325 -26.81 1.43 0.79
CA ALA A 325 -27.44 0.19 1.21
C ALA A 325 -26.60 -0.56 2.26
N ILE A 326 -25.27 -0.56 2.11
CA ILE A 326 -24.34 -1.16 3.07
C ILE A 326 -24.39 -0.43 4.43
N LEU A 327 -24.47 0.91 4.44
CA LEU A 327 -24.61 1.68 5.67
C LEU A 327 -25.90 1.33 6.42
N HIS A 328 -27.03 1.28 5.70
CA HIS A 328 -28.30 0.85 6.30
C HIS A 328 -28.28 -0.61 6.74
N LEU A 329 -27.64 -1.49 5.97
CA LEU A 329 -27.49 -2.90 6.31
C LEU A 329 -26.79 -3.06 7.67
N GLY A 330 -25.78 -2.24 7.98
CA GLY A 330 -25.08 -2.27 9.26
C GLY A 330 -25.94 -1.93 10.48
N ASN A 331 -27.02 -1.15 10.29
CA ASN A 331 -27.96 -0.79 11.37
C ASN A 331 -29.08 -1.82 11.58
N ILE A 332 -29.06 -2.93 10.83
CA ILE A 332 -30.02 -4.01 11.04
C ILE A 332 -29.57 -4.87 12.21
N ASP A 333 -30.35 -4.83 13.28
CA ASP A 333 -30.19 -5.66 14.46
C ASP A 333 -31.23 -6.77 14.53
N PHE A 334 -30.85 -7.86 15.19
CA PHE A 334 -31.69 -9.03 15.37
C PHE A 334 -32.03 -9.24 16.84
N ALA A 335 -33.29 -9.59 17.10
CA ALA A 335 -33.79 -10.08 18.39
C ALA A 335 -34.05 -11.59 18.32
N LYS A 336 -34.07 -12.22 19.50
CA LYS A 336 -34.45 -13.62 19.63
C LYS A 336 -35.97 -13.78 19.47
N GLY A 337 -36.36 -14.56 18.46
CA GLY A 337 -37.73 -15.00 18.22
C GLY A 337 -38.01 -16.38 18.81
N ASP A 338 -39.02 -17.07 18.26
CA ASP A 338 -39.45 -18.39 18.71
C ASP A 338 -38.37 -19.45 18.42
N ASN A 339 -38.18 -20.41 19.35
CA ASN A 339 -37.24 -21.54 19.21
C ASN A 339 -35.80 -21.13 18.77
N ASP A 340 -35.22 -20.10 19.40
CA ASP A 340 -33.88 -19.57 19.11
C ASP A 340 -33.69 -18.99 17.70
N SER A 341 -34.78 -18.68 16.98
CA SER A 341 -34.71 -17.99 15.69
C SER A 341 -34.36 -16.51 15.83
N SER A 342 -33.88 -15.89 14.75
CA SER A 342 -33.62 -14.46 14.65
C SER A 342 -34.76 -13.72 13.95
N VAL A 343 -35.21 -12.61 14.53
CA VAL A 343 -36.18 -11.69 13.93
C VAL A 343 -35.56 -10.29 13.90
N VAL A 344 -35.84 -9.50 12.85
CA VAL A 344 -35.38 -8.11 12.78
C VAL A 344 -36.05 -7.29 13.88
N LYS A 345 -35.29 -6.47 14.61
CA LYS A 345 -35.85 -5.57 15.64
C LYS A 345 -36.73 -4.50 15.00
N ASP A 346 -37.80 -4.11 15.69
CA ASP A 346 -38.71 -3.04 15.23
C ASP A 346 -37.98 -1.70 14.99
N GLU A 347 -36.97 -1.38 15.81
CA GLU A 347 -36.13 -0.18 15.67
C GLU A 347 -35.29 -0.19 14.39
N SER A 348 -34.98 -1.38 13.86
CA SER A 348 -34.18 -1.59 12.64
C SER A 348 -35.04 -1.77 11.38
N GLU A 349 -36.37 -1.87 11.50
CA GLU A 349 -37.28 -2.14 10.38
C GLU A 349 -37.16 -1.07 9.28
N PHE A 350 -36.97 0.19 9.66
CA PHE A 350 -36.72 1.28 8.71
C PHE A 350 -35.47 1.01 7.85
N HIS A 351 -34.36 0.65 8.50
CA HIS A 351 -33.10 0.37 7.84
C HIS A 351 -33.18 -0.89 6.98
N PHE A 352 -33.89 -1.92 7.46
CA PHE A 352 -34.14 -3.14 6.70
C PHE A 352 -34.90 -2.88 5.39
N ARG A 353 -36.01 -2.13 5.45
CA ARG A 353 -36.77 -1.75 4.23
C ARG A 353 -35.93 -0.91 3.29
N MET A 354 -35.21 0.07 3.84
CA MET A 354 -34.32 0.92 3.03
C MET A 354 -33.23 0.11 2.34
N THR A 355 -32.60 -0.86 3.01
CA THR A 355 -31.63 -1.75 2.38
C THR A 355 -32.25 -2.54 1.23
N ALA A 356 -33.46 -3.11 1.41
CA ALA A 356 -34.15 -3.85 0.35
C ALA A 356 -34.49 -2.95 -0.86
N ASP A 357 -35.00 -1.75 -0.61
CA ASP A 357 -35.35 -0.76 -1.64
C ASP A 357 -34.10 -0.30 -2.43
N LEU A 358 -33.00 0.00 -1.74
CA LEU A 358 -31.75 0.45 -2.38
C LEU A 358 -31.07 -0.67 -3.17
N LEU A 359 -31.11 -1.91 -2.67
CA LEU A 359 -30.63 -3.08 -3.41
C LEU A 359 -31.61 -3.54 -4.50
N MET A 360 -32.81 -2.97 -4.54
CA MET A 360 -33.89 -3.33 -5.47
C MET A 360 -34.24 -4.82 -5.40
N CYS A 361 -34.29 -5.37 -4.19
CA CYS A 361 -34.59 -6.78 -3.94
C CYS A 361 -35.89 -6.95 -3.13
N ASP A 362 -36.46 -8.14 -3.17
CA ASP A 362 -37.65 -8.46 -2.40
C ASP A 362 -37.33 -8.49 -0.90
N HIS A 363 -38.18 -7.84 -0.10
CA HIS A 363 -38.02 -7.73 1.33
C HIS A 363 -38.02 -9.11 2.00
N GLN A 364 -38.96 -9.99 1.62
CA GLN A 364 -39.07 -11.31 2.24
C GLN A 364 -37.86 -12.19 1.88
N ALA A 365 -37.36 -12.08 0.65
CA ALA A 365 -36.15 -12.76 0.20
C ALA A 365 -34.91 -12.31 0.98
N LEU A 366 -34.74 -10.99 1.18
CA LEU A 366 -33.63 -10.44 1.98
C LEU A 366 -33.71 -10.91 3.44
N GLN A 367 -34.89 -10.88 4.04
CA GLN A 367 -35.10 -11.38 5.40
C GLN A 367 -34.73 -12.86 5.53
N ASN A 368 -35.16 -13.68 4.57
CA ASN A 368 -34.83 -15.10 4.54
C ASN A 368 -33.32 -15.32 4.38
N ALA A 369 -32.64 -14.54 3.53
CA ALA A 369 -31.19 -14.64 3.34
C ALA A 369 -30.40 -14.26 4.60
N LEU A 370 -30.88 -13.28 5.38
CA LEU A 370 -30.22 -12.85 6.61
C LEU A 370 -30.49 -13.79 7.80
N CYS A 371 -31.74 -14.26 7.94
CA CYS A 371 -32.19 -15.01 9.11
C CYS A 371 -32.22 -16.54 8.93
N LYS A 372 -32.03 -17.07 7.71
CA LYS A 372 -32.09 -18.51 7.43
C LYS A 372 -30.87 -18.96 6.65
N ARG A 373 -30.38 -20.14 6.99
CA ARG A 373 -29.33 -20.84 6.24
C ARG A 373 -29.95 -21.96 5.41
N VAL A 374 -29.69 -21.94 4.12
CA VAL A 374 -30.01 -23.03 3.20
C VAL A 374 -28.88 -24.04 3.24
N MET A 375 -29.18 -25.29 3.58
CA MET A 375 -28.26 -26.42 3.54
C MET A 375 -28.74 -27.38 2.46
N VAL A 376 -27.92 -27.56 1.43
CA VAL A 376 -28.20 -28.51 0.34
C VAL A 376 -27.52 -29.83 0.70
N THR A 377 -28.32 -30.86 0.97
CA THR A 377 -27.84 -32.24 1.07
C THR A 377 -28.14 -32.97 -0.25
N PRO A 378 -27.54 -34.15 -0.52
CA PRO A 378 -27.83 -34.91 -1.73
C PRO A 378 -29.31 -35.30 -1.90
N GLU A 379 -30.08 -35.30 -0.80
CA GLU A 379 -31.46 -35.78 -0.76
C GLU A 379 -32.48 -34.63 -0.62
N GLU A 380 -32.13 -33.51 0.02
CA GLU A 380 -33.06 -32.40 0.26
C GLU A 380 -32.40 -31.04 0.50
N ILE A 381 -33.20 -29.98 0.37
CA ILE A 381 -32.81 -28.60 0.72
C ILE A 381 -33.43 -28.27 2.08
N ILE A 382 -32.62 -28.24 3.13
CA ILE A 382 -33.05 -27.93 4.50
C ILE A 382 -32.86 -26.43 4.75
N MET A 383 -33.93 -25.74 5.15
CA MET A 383 -33.86 -24.35 5.63
C MET A 383 -33.86 -24.32 7.15
N LYS A 384 -32.76 -23.86 7.75
CA LYS A 384 -32.62 -23.71 9.20
C LYS A 384 -32.60 -22.24 9.59
N SER A 385 -33.44 -21.85 10.55
CA SER A 385 -33.39 -20.51 11.15
C SER A 385 -32.09 -20.31 11.91
N LEU A 386 -31.48 -19.14 11.74
CA LEU A 386 -30.29 -18.71 12.45
C LEU A 386 -30.67 -18.10 13.81
N ASN A 387 -29.74 -18.14 14.75
CA ASN A 387 -29.85 -17.37 15.98
C ASN A 387 -29.41 -15.91 15.71
N PRO A 388 -29.69 -14.96 16.61
CA PRO A 388 -29.34 -13.55 16.40
C PRO A 388 -27.86 -13.31 16.07
N ASP A 389 -26.94 -13.97 16.78
CA ASP A 389 -25.50 -13.80 16.55
C ASP A 389 -25.08 -14.30 15.15
N ALA A 390 -25.60 -15.43 14.70
CA ALA A 390 -25.33 -15.94 13.36
C ALA A 390 -25.98 -15.08 12.27
N ALA A 391 -27.12 -14.45 12.55
CA ALA A 391 -27.75 -13.49 11.63
C ALA A 391 -26.91 -12.21 11.50
N VAL A 392 -26.29 -11.72 12.57
CA VAL A 392 -25.30 -10.62 12.51
C VAL A 392 -24.11 -11.01 11.64
N ILE A 393 -23.55 -12.22 11.83
CA ILE A 393 -22.46 -12.72 10.98
C ILE A 393 -22.89 -12.83 9.51
N SER A 394 -24.13 -13.25 9.24
CA SER A 394 -24.70 -13.33 7.89
C SER A 394 -24.83 -11.94 7.24
N ARG A 395 -25.36 -10.96 7.98
CA ARG A 395 -25.45 -9.54 7.59
C ARG A 395 -24.08 -8.97 7.23
N ASP A 396 -23.09 -9.16 8.10
CA ASP A 396 -21.73 -8.70 7.88
C ASP A 396 -21.09 -9.42 6.68
N GLY A 397 -21.35 -10.72 6.52
CA GLY A 397 -20.93 -11.51 5.35
C GLY A 397 -21.47 -10.96 4.04
N LEU A 398 -22.75 -10.59 4.02
CA LEU A 398 -23.39 -9.96 2.87
C LEU A 398 -22.78 -8.58 2.58
N ALA A 399 -22.62 -7.73 3.60
CA ALA A 399 -22.01 -6.40 3.46
C ALA A 399 -20.60 -6.48 2.84
N LYS A 400 -19.75 -7.35 3.36
CA LYS A 400 -18.40 -7.62 2.85
C LYS A 400 -18.41 -8.09 1.39
N THR A 401 -19.34 -8.97 1.05
CA THR A 401 -19.46 -9.53 -0.31
C THR A 401 -19.90 -8.47 -1.31
N ILE A 402 -20.92 -7.68 -0.97
CA ILE A 402 -21.40 -6.59 -1.82
C ILE A 402 -20.28 -5.57 -2.06
N TYR A 403 -19.57 -5.16 -1.01
CA TYR A 403 -18.48 -4.19 -1.14
C TYR A 403 -17.32 -4.72 -1.99
N SER A 404 -16.91 -5.99 -1.78
CA SER A 404 -15.85 -6.63 -2.58
C SER A 404 -16.23 -6.69 -4.06
N ARG A 405 -17.47 -7.08 -4.37
CA ARG A 405 -17.97 -7.13 -5.75
C ARG A 405 -18.08 -5.75 -6.39
N LEU A 406 -18.47 -4.73 -5.62
CA LEU A 406 -18.49 -3.35 -6.07
C LEU A 406 -17.07 -2.88 -6.43
N PHE A 407 -16.08 -3.18 -5.57
CA PHE A 407 -14.70 -2.80 -5.80
C PHE A 407 -14.09 -3.52 -7.01
N GLU A 408 -14.30 -4.84 -7.16
CA GLU A 408 -13.93 -5.61 -8.35
C GLU A 408 -14.53 -4.98 -9.63
N TRP A 409 -15.83 -4.66 -9.60
CA TRP A 409 -16.51 -4.04 -10.72
C TRP A 409 -15.97 -2.65 -11.07
N LEU A 410 -15.62 -1.84 -10.07
CA LEU A 410 -14.97 -0.54 -10.29
C LEU A 410 -13.64 -0.70 -11.02
N VAL A 411 -12.82 -1.66 -10.58
CA VAL A 411 -11.52 -1.98 -11.21
C VAL A 411 -11.72 -2.45 -12.65
N ASP A 412 -12.68 -3.35 -12.90
CA ASP A 412 -13.00 -3.83 -14.26
C ASP A 412 -13.46 -2.69 -15.17
N LYS A 413 -14.27 -1.76 -14.65
CA LYS A 413 -14.71 -0.57 -15.40
C LYS A 413 -13.58 0.38 -15.72
N ILE A 414 -12.69 0.62 -14.75
CA ILE A 414 -11.49 1.44 -14.96
C ILE A 414 -10.62 0.80 -16.05
N ASN A 415 -10.35 -0.50 -15.96
CA ASN A 415 -9.59 -1.25 -16.97
C ASN A 415 -10.23 -1.19 -18.36
N ALA A 416 -11.55 -1.34 -18.44
CA ALA A 416 -12.28 -1.23 -19.70
C ALA A 416 -12.21 0.19 -20.32
N SER A 417 -12.11 1.23 -19.49
CA SER A 417 -11.94 2.62 -19.97
C SER A 417 -10.51 2.94 -20.39
N ILE A 418 -9.51 2.38 -19.70
CA ILE A 418 -8.09 2.60 -20.00
C ILE A 418 -7.73 1.90 -21.32
N GLY A 419 -8.22 0.67 -21.50
CA GLY A 419 -7.93 -0.16 -22.67
C GLY A 419 -6.61 -0.92 -22.50
N GLN A 420 -6.68 -2.22 -22.78
CA GLN A 420 -5.52 -3.11 -22.81
C GLN A 420 -5.15 -3.43 -24.26
N ASP A 421 -3.87 -3.40 -24.56
CA ASP A 421 -3.31 -3.92 -25.79
C ASP A 421 -3.03 -5.41 -25.63
N CYS A 422 -3.83 -6.24 -26.29
CA CYS A 422 -3.65 -7.69 -26.28
C CYS A 422 -2.48 -8.18 -27.15
N HIS A 423 -1.89 -7.29 -27.95
CA HIS A 423 -0.74 -7.58 -28.82
C HIS A 423 0.59 -7.07 -28.25
N SER A 424 0.57 -6.38 -27.11
CA SER A 424 1.79 -5.92 -26.47
C SER A 424 2.60 -7.09 -25.90
N GLU A 425 3.86 -7.19 -26.30
CA GLU A 425 4.81 -8.21 -25.83
C GLU A 425 5.69 -7.69 -24.68
N THR A 426 5.73 -6.37 -24.46
CA THR A 426 6.56 -5.71 -23.44
C THR A 426 5.73 -4.81 -22.53
N LEU A 427 5.94 -4.95 -21.23
CA LEU A 427 5.29 -4.12 -20.22
C LEU A 427 6.25 -3.70 -19.12
N ILE A 428 5.91 -2.61 -18.43
CA ILE A 428 6.51 -2.22 -17.16
C ILE A 428 5.44 -2.30 -16.08
N GLY A 429 5.63 -3.20 -15.14
CA GLY A 429 4.74 -3.37 -14.00
C GLY A 429 5.20 -2.53 -12.81
N VAL A 430 4.33 -1.71 -12.24
CA VAL A 430 4.61 -0.96 -11.00
C VAL A 430 3.79 -1.56 -9.86
N LEU A 431 4.48 -2.12 -8.87
CA LEU A 431 3.84 -2.75 -7.71
C LEU A 431 3.82 -1.78 -6.52
N ASP A 432 2.60 -1.38 -6.14
CA ASP A 432 2.27 -0.56 -4.96
C ASP A 432 1.43 -1.41 -4.00
N ILE A 433 2.06 -1.92 -2.96
CA ILE A 433 1.40 -2.77 -1.97
C ILE A 433 1.35 -2.11 -0.60
N TYR A 434 0.58 -2.72 0.29
CA TYR A 434 0.60 -2.40 1.72
C TYR A 434 2.00 -2.39 2.31
N GLY A 435 2.25 -1.46 3.22
CA GLY A 435 3.40 -1.62 4.11
C GLY A 435 3.17 -2.75 5.10
N PHE A 436 4.25 -3.20 5.72
CA PHE A 436 4.19 -4.10 6.87
C PHE A 436 3.40 -3.44 8.03
N GLU A 437 2.52 -4.20 8.69
CA GLU A 437 1.64 -3.69 9.74
C GLU A 437 1.76 -4.50 11.03
N SER A 438 1.83 -3.81 12.17
CA SER A 438 1.81 -4.45 13.48
C SER A 438 0.98 -3.60 14.44
N PHE A 439 -0.21 -4.11 14.74
CA PHE A 439 -1.17 -3.50 15.66
C PHE A 439 -1.27 -4.29 16.97
N LYS A 440 -1.98 -3.75 17.96
CA LYS A 440 -2.27 -4.46 19.23
C LYS A 440 -3.06 -5.76 19.00
N THR A 441 -3.94 -5.77 18.00
CA THR A 441 -4.70 -6.95 17.58
C THR A 441 -4.62 -7.03 16.07
N ASN A 442 -4.05 -8.12 15.56
CA ASN A 442 -3.90 -8.37 14.12
C ASN A 442 -4.85 -9.48 13.72
N SER A 443 -5.64 -9.28 12.67
CA SER A 443 -6.53 -10.30 12.12
C SER A 443 -5.83 -11.13 11.04
N PHE A 444 -6.59 -12.03 10.42
CA PHE A 444 -6.12 -12.82 9.29
C PHE A 444 -5.71 -11.94 8.09
N GLU A 445 -6.37 -10.80 7.90
CA GLU A 445 -6.02 -9.84 6.85
C GLU A 445 -4.61 -9.26 7.06
N GLN A 446 -4.26 -8.82 8.28
CA GLN A 446 -2.90 -8.38 8.61
C GLN A 446 -1.87 -9.49 8.41
N PHE A 447 -2.22 -10.73 8.77
CA PHE A 447 -1.38 -11.88 8.50
C PHE A 447 -1.10 -12.03 6.99
N CYS A 448 -2.11 -11.98 6.13
CA CYS A 448 -1.94 -12.06 4.67
C CYS A 448 -1.11 -10.90 4.10
N ILE A 449 -1.30 -9.69 4.63
CA ILE A 449 -0.53 -8.50 4.26
C ILE A 449 0.95 -8.68 4.62
N ASN A 450 1.24 -9.07 5.86
CA ASN A 450 2.61 -9.25 6.32
C ASN A 450 3.29 -10.45 5.65
N PHE A 451 2.56 -11.54 5.42
CA PHE A 451 3.08 -12.68 4.67
C PHE A 451 3.46 -12.30 3.23
N THR A 452 2.66 -11.44 2.59
CA THR A 452 2.99 -10.91 1.26
C THR A 452 4.25 -10.04 1.30
N ASN A 453 4.40 -9.20 2.33
CA ASN A 453 5.63 -8.42 2.54
C ASN A 453 6.85 -9.32 2.76
N GLU A 454 6.71 -10.40 3.54
CA GLU A 454 7.77 -11.39 3.77
C GLU A 454 8.21 -12.07 2.47
N LYS A 455 7.24 -12.42 1.61
CA LYS A 455 7.49 -12.96 0.27
C LYS A 455 8.24 -11.99 -0.63
N LEU A 456 7.88 -10.71 -0.60
CA LEU A 456 8.56 -9.68 -1.39
C LEU A 456 9.96 -9.39 -0.86
N GLN A 457 10.16 -9.40 0.46
CA GLN A 457 11.48 -9.33 1.06
C GLN A 457 12.34 -10.53 0.64
N GLN A 458 11.75 -11.73 0.57
CA GLN A 458 12.51 -12.89 0.10
C GLN A 458 12.83 -12.81 -1.40
N HIS A 459 11.89 -12.29 -2.20
CA HIS A 459 12.14 -12.03 -3.61
C HIS A 459 13.31 -11.05 -3.79
N PHE A 460 13.37 -9.99 -2.98
CA PHE A 460 14.49 -9.07 -2.92
C PHE A 460 15.79 -9.78 -2.53
N ASN A 461 15.80 -10.53 -1.43
CA ASN A 461 16.98 -11.26 -0.97
C ASN A 461 17.50 -12.25 -2.02
N GLN A 462 16.58 -12.91 -2.73
CA GLN A 462 16.91 -13.84 -3.79
C GLN A 462 17.61 -13.15 -4.97
N HIS A 463 17.10 -12.00 -5.42
CA HIS A 463 17.68 -11.30 -6.57
C HIS A 463 18.98 -10.58 -6.20
N VAL A 464 19.02 -9.88 -5.06
CA VAL A 464 20.18 -9.06 -4.67
C VAL A 464 21.34 -9.91 -4.18
N PHE A 465 21.08 -11.03 -3.49
CA PHE A 465 22.16 -11.83 -2.90
C PHE A 465 22.31 -13.21 -3.53
N LYS A 466 21.22 -13.98 -3.65
CA LYS A 466 21.34 -15.41 -4.02
C LYS A 466 21.69 -15.61 -5.49
N LEU A 467 21.01 -14.89 -6.40
CA LEU A 467 21.26 -14.97 -7.83
C LEU A 467 22.64 -14.40 -8.18
N GLU A 468 22.99 -13.25 -7.60
CA GLU A 468 24.28 -12.60 -7.81
C GLU A 468 25.46 -13.51 -7.39
N GLN A 469 25.37 -14.12 -6.19
CA GLN A 469 26.39 -15.06 -5.74
C GLN A 469 26.43 -16.35 -6.56
N ALA A 470 25.29 -16.79 -7.11
CA ALA A 470 25.24 -17.93 -8.02
C ALA A 470 25.92 -17.62 -9.36
N GLU A 471 25.78 -16.39 -9.86
CA GLU A 471 26.44 -15.95 -11.08
C GLU A 471 27.96 -15.90 -10.93
N TYR A 472 28.47 -15.34 -9.83
CA TYR A 472 29.92 -15.36 -9.55
C TYR A 472 30.48 -16.77 -9.51
N ARG A 473 29.70 -17.74 -9.00
CA ARG A 473 30.08 -19.15 -9.00
C ARG A 473 30.06 -19.75 -10.40
N ASN A 474 29.07 -19.41 -11.23
CA ASN A 474 28.95 -19.90 -12.61
C ASN A 474 30.08 -19.37 -13.50
N GLU A 475 30.46 -18.11 -13.30
CA GLU A 475 31.56 -17.43 -14.00
C GLU A 475 32.95 -17.78 -13.41
N GLU A 476 33.01 -18.69 -12.44
CA GLU A 476 34.24 -19.14 -11.76
C GLU A 476 35.07 -17.99 -11.15
N ILE A 477 34.39 -16.91 -10.74
CA ILE A 477 35.01 -15.75 -10.10
C ILE A 477 35.34 -16.11 -8.65
N TYR A 478 36.59 -15.90 -8.25
CA TYR A 478 37.01 -16.13 -6.87
C TYR A 478 36.41 -15.07 -5.95
N TRP A 479 35.31 -15.43 -5.28
CA TRP A 479 34.56 -14.57 -4.37
C TRP A 479 34.32 -15.27 -3.03
N SER A 480 34.34 -14.51 -1.93
CA SER A 480 33.99 -15.01 -0.60
C SER A 480 32.50 -14.90 -0.38
N TYR A 481 31.85 -16.00 0.00
CA TYR A 481 30.40 -16.01 0.26
C TYR A 481 30.04 -14.94 1.29
N VAL A 482 29.00 -14.17 1.00
CA VAL A 482 28.51 -13.12 1.89
C VAL A 482 27.30 -13.67 2.63
N ASP A 483 27.43 -13.78 3.95
CA ASP A 483 26.31 -14.12 4.82
C ASP A 483 25.35 -12.92 4.94
N PHE A 484 24.06 -13.19 4.80
CA PHE A 484 22.99 -12.20 4.96
C PHE A 484 21.81 -12.83 5.71
N VAL A 485 20.89 -11.99 6.18
CA VAL A 485 19.69 -12.45 6.88
C VAL A 485 18.66 -12.94 5.86
N ASP A 486 18.50 -14.26 5.77
CA ASP A 486 17.47 -14.91 4.97
C ASP A 486 16.21 -15.17 5.82
N ASN A 487 15.05 -15.00 5.22
CA ASN A 487 13.73 -15.19 5.84
C ASN A 487 12.99 -16.42 5.29
N GLN A 488 13.69 -17.30 4.58
CA GLN A 488 13.11 -18.53 4.01
C GLN A 488 12.45 -19.43 5.07
N ASP A 489 13.01 -19.49 6.27
CA ASP A 489 12.50 -20.29 7.39
C ASP A 489 11.12 -19.82 7.86
N VAL A 490 10.88 -18.50 7.90
CA VAL A 490 9.58 -17.90 8.21
C VAL A 490 8.54 -18.27 7.15
N LEU A 491 8.91 -18.19 5.87
CA LEU A 491 8.03 -18.56 4.76
C LEU A 491 7.71 -20.06 4.78
N ASP A 492 8.73 -20.88 5.03
CA ASP A 492 8.62 -22.32 5.14
C ASP A 492 7.67 -22.75 6.26
N LEU A 493 7.68 -22.04 7.40
CA LEU A 493 6.76 -22.29 8.50
C LEU A 493 5.29 -22.13 8.09
N ILE A 494 5.00 -21.18 7.20
CA ILE A 494 3.64 -20.86 6.74
C ILE A 494 3.20 -21.78 5.60
N GLU A 495 4.11 -22.10 4.67
CA GLU A 495 3.78 -22.82 3.43
C GLU A 495 4.01 -24.32 3.50
N LYS A 496 5.03 -24.80 4.23
CA LYS A 496 5.38 -26.22 4.22
C LYS A 496 4.40 -27.03 5.07
N VAL A 497 3.90 -28.10 4.46
CA VAL A 497 2.91 -29.06 5.02
C VAL A 497 3.47 -29.87 6.21
N SER A 498 4.74 -29.70 6.57
CA SER A 498 5.44 -30.56 7.53
C SER A 498 5.08 -30.31 9.01
N TYR A 499 4.34 -29.23 9.35
CA TYR A 499 3.91 -28.94 10.73
C TYR A 499 2.37 -28.95 10.86
N PRO A 500 1.78 -29.77 11.75
CA PRO A 500 0.32 -29.95 11.83
C PRO A 500 -0.47 -28.72 12.33
N THR A 501 0.20 -27.62 12.66
CA THR A 501 -0.37 -26.57 13.52
C THR A 501 -0.81 -25.32 12.76
N PHE A 502 -0.27 -25.04 11.56
CA PHE A 502 -0.55 -23.79 10.81
C PHE A 502 -0.40 -23.96 9.28
N SER A 503 -1.06 -24.95 8.67
CA SER A 503 -1.02 -25.10 7.21
C SER A 503 -2.26 -24.51 6.54
N PHE A 504 -2.08 -23.60 5.57
CA PHE A 504 -3.13 -23.13 4.65
C PHE A 504 -3.80 -24.28 3.88
N SER A 505 -3.10 -25.40 3.68
CA SER A 505 -3.64 -26.60 3.03
C SER A 505 -4.78 -27.25 3.80
N VAL A 506 -4.89 -27.02 5.12
CA VAL A 506 -6.01 -27.51 5.94
C VAL A 506 -7.29 -26.71 5.66
N TYR A 507 -7.17 -25.44 5.23
CA TYR A 507 -8.31 -24.58 4.91
C TYR A 507 -8.78 -24.70 3.46
N SER A 508 -7.90 -25.08 2.51
CA SER A 508 -8.26 -25.22 1.09
C SER A 508 -8.99 -26.52 0.73
N SER A 509 -9.15 -27.43 1.68
CA SER A 509 -9.83 -28.72 1.49
C SER A 509 -11.29 -28.71 1.95
N SER A 510 -11.84 -27.53 2.25
CA SER A 510 -13.22 -27.31 2.69
C SER A 510 -13.93 -26.23 1.85
N SER A 511 -14.00 -26.41 0.54
CA SER A 511 -14.87 -25.62 -0.34
C SER A 511 -15.40 -26.46 -1.49
#